data_AF-A0A0J6SGP8-F1
#
_entry.id   AF-A0A0J6SGP8-F1
#
_cell.length_a   1.000
_cell.length_b   1.000
_cell.length_c   1.000
_cell.angle_alpha   90.00
_cell.angle_beta   90.00
_cell.angle_gamma   90.00
#
_symmetry.space_group_name_H-M   'P 1'
#
loop_
_entity.id
_entity.type
_entity.pdbx_description
1 polymer ?
#
loop_
_entity_poly.entity_id
_entity_poly.type
_entity_poly.pdbx_seq_one_letter_code
_entity_poly.pdbx_strand_id
1 'polypeptide(L)'
;YLPGGDSQPFPPNVGDSSAPPAPPHPSNPDFQRYSAGVFGDANRPTKVVQRTGRSAGIQDGYLQESQRIAAYLDTPAIAARLEAKYPFPAVMIGPDIVPPVVSELRDVRQTPTRTLLVTTLGSFEIVRDARVTVIPPNWRDYLTVTPPPEGRTTWTLPKGDAEKANWEIGYKGGLEVGIAQARAAFDDGLARLDRDFLGMRRYGELAAAGAVSLPLVKVRATALKIGKDGRSAAVDQRLLKIVVAPKFLRTAAAE
;
A
#
# COMPACT_ATOMS: atom_id res chain seq x y z
N TYR A 1 40.10 -16.44 8.56
CA TYR A 1 39.45 -17.75 8.70
C TYR A 1 38.00 -17.51 9.13
N LEU A 2 37.07 -17.53 8.18
CA LEU A 2 35.62 -17.71 8.37
C LEU A 2 35.08 -18.39 7.10
N PRO A 3 34.34 -19.50 7.20
CA PRO A 3 33.90 -20.31 6.07
C PRO A 3 32.45 -20.01 5.64
N GLY A 4 32.16 -20.22 4.35
CA GLY A 4 30.85 -20.64 3.82
C GLY A 4 29.78 -19.57 3.69
N GLY A 5 29.57 -19.08 2.47
CA GLY A 5 28.47 -18.16 2.13
C GLY A 5 28.21 -18.07 0.63
N ASP A 6 27.97 -19.22 -0.03
CA ASP A 6 27.41 -19.25 -1.38
C ASP A 6 25.91 -19.03 -1.31
N SER A 7 25.47 -17.78 -1.46
CA SER A 7 24.10 -17.44 -1.82
C SER A 7 24.10 -16.72 -3.15
N GLN A 8 24.33 -17.48 -4.22
CA GLN A 8 24.18 -16.99 -5.58
C GLN A 8 22.68 -17.00 -5.93
N PRO A 9 22.00 -15.83 -6.09
CA PRO A 9 20.54 -15.78 -6.24
C PRO A 9 20.06 -16.12 -7.65
N PHE A 10 20.95 -16.60 -8.53
CA PHE A 10 20.64 -16.94 -9.92
C PHE A 10 21.41 -18.19 -10.34
N PRO A 11 20.80 -19.11 -11.12
CA PRO A 11 21.54 -20.21 -11.72
C PRO A 11 22.67 -19.68 -12.61
N PRO A 12 23.80 -20.41 -12.74
CA PRO A 12 24.92 -19.98 -13.56
C PRO A 12 24.48 -19.83 -15.03
N ASN A 13 24.85 -18.70 -15.65
CA ASN A 13 24.70 -18.49 -17.09
C ASN A 13 25.61 -19.45 -17.85
N VAL A 14 25.10 -20.07 -18.91
CA VAL A 14 25.92 -20.76 -19.91
C VAL A 14 26.76 -19.68 -20.63
N GLY A 15 28.08 -19.86 -20.70
CA GLY A 15 29.02 -18.78 -21.04
C GLY A 15 29.05 -18.38 -22.53
N ASP A 16 28.94 -17.07 -22.79
CA ASP A 16 29.28 -16.41 -24.05
C ASP A 16 30.77 -16.02 -24.04
N SER A 17 31.62 -16.69 -24.81
CA SER A 17 33.04 -16.35 -24.93
C SER A 17 33.39 -15.80 -26.33
N SER A 18 32.97 -14.55 -26.61
CA SER A 18 33.58 -13.69 -27.63
C SER A 18 33.35 -12.19 -27.31
N ALA A 19 34.29 -11.33 -27.72
CA ALA A 19 34.22 -9.89 -27.47
C ALA A 19 33.23 -9.19 -28.44
N PRO A 20 32.43 -8.22 -27.98
CA PRO A 20 31.44 -7.55 -28.83
C PRO A 20 32.13 -6.61 -29.85
N PRO A 21 31.62 -6.53 -31.09
CA PRO A 21 32.13 -5.59 -32.09
C PRO A 21 31.82 -4.13 -31.71
N ALA A 22 32.67 -3.20 -32.14
CA ALA A 22 32.50 -1.76 -31.88
C ALA A 22 31.22 -1.19 -32.56
N PRO A 23 30.51 -0.25 -31.90
CA PRO A 23 29.26 0.30 -32.44
C PRO A 23 29.49 1.23 -33.65
N PRO A 24 28.55 1.26 -34.62
CA PRO A 24 28.68 2.05 -35.85
C PRO A 24 28.39 3.56 -35.66
N HIS A 25 29.09 4.40 -36.45
CA HIS A 25 29.01 5.88 -36.41
C HIS A 25 27.89 6.44 -37.33
N PRO A 26 27.19 7.52 -36.94
CA PRO A 26 26.03 8.10 -37.66
C PRO A 26 26.31 8.67 -39.07
N SER A 27 27.57 8.78 -39.48
CA SER A 27 27.96 9.26 -40.81
C SER A 27 28.04 8.15 -41.88
N ASN A 28 27.81 6.89 -41.51
CA ASN A 28 27.81 5.77 -42.46
C ASN A 28 26.50 5.78 -43.29
N PRO A 29 26.54 5.71 -44.63
CA PRO A 29 25.33 5.61 -45.47
C PRO A 29 24.47 4.37 -45.17
N ASP A 30 25.05 3.33 -44.57
CA ASP A 30 24.32 2.15 -44.06
C ASP A 30 23.77 2.33 -42.64
N PHE A 31 23.93 3.49 -41.98
CA PHE A 31 23.46 3.73 -40.60
C PHE A 31 21.95 3.55 -40.44
N GLN A 32 21.17 3.76 -41.51
CA GLN A 32 19.74 3.44 -41.47
C GLN A 32 19.45 1.94 -41.40
N ARG A 33 20.36 1.09 -41.89
CA ARG A 33 20.33 -0.34 -41.58
C ARG A 33 20.51 -0.53 -40.08
N TYR A 34 21.36 0.27 -39.43
CA TYR A 34 21.63 0.29 -37.98
C TYR A 34 20.61 1.04 -37.12
N SER A 35 19.56 1.60 -37.73
CA SER A 35 18.44 2.20 -37.01
C SER A 35 17.61 1.09 -36.34
N ALA A 36 17.05 1.41 -35.17
CA ALA A 36 16.39 0.49 -34.24
C ALA A 36 15.23 -0.36 -34.83
N GLY A 37 14.85 -0.16 -36.10
CA GLY A 37 13.90 -1.00 -36.82
C GLY A 37 14.50 -2.23 -37.52
N VAL A 38 15.83 -2.32 -37.71
CA VAL A 38 16.47 -3.35 -38.55
C VAL A 38 17.56 -4.17 -37.80
N PHE A 39 18.09 -3.69 -36.66
CA PHE A 39 18.79 -4.50 -35.66
C PHE A 39 17.84 -4.70 -34.48
N GLY A 40 16.83 -5.55 -34.58
CA GLY A 40 16.98 -6.96 -34.87
C GLY A 40 16.56 -7.68 -33.60
N ASP A 41 15.28 -8.05 -33.54
CA ASP A 41 14.70 -8.87 -32.46
C ASP A 41 15.50 -10.17 -32.22
N ALA A 42 16.32 -10.61 -33.18
CA ALA A 42 17.19 -11.79 -33.09
C ALA A 42 18.48 -11.60 -32.26
N ASN A 43 18.86 -10.37 -31.90
CA ASN A 43 20.05 -10.05 -31.09
C ASN A 43 19.69 -9.41 -29.74
N ARG A 44 18.46 -9.61 -29.26
CA ARG A 44 18.08 -9.12 -27.92
C ARG A 44 18.93 -9.83 -26.88
N PRO A 45 19.62 -9.12 -25.97
CA PRO A 45 20.41 -9.79 -24.95
C PRO A 45 19.53 -10.73 -24.14
N THR A 46 19.95 -11.98 -23.95
CA THR A 46 19.22 -12.99 -23.15
C THR A 46 18.84 -12.47 -21.76
N LYS A 47 19.72 -11.65 -21.16
CA LYS A 47 19.46 -10.93 -19.90
C LYS A 47 18.27 -9.95 -19.98
N VAL A 48 18.06 -9.29 -21.12
CA VAL A 48 16.92 -8.39 -21.34
C VAL A 48 15.63 -9.21 -21.44
N VAL A 49 15.64 -10.31 -22.19
CA VAL A 49 14.50 -11.24 -22.33
C VAL A 49 14.12 -11.85 -20.98
N GLN A 50 15.10 -12.27 -20.20
CA GLN A 50 14.88 -12.82 -18.86
C GLN A 50 14.36 -11.74 -17.89
N ARG A 51 14.88 -10.51 -17.95
CA ARG A 51 14.41 -9.40 -17.12
C ARG A 51 12.97 -9.01 -17.44
N THR A 52 12.60 -8.97 -18.71
CA THR A 52 11.22 -8.67 -19.13
C THR A 52 10.27 -9.80 -18.73
N GLY A 53 10.67 -11.06 -18.92
CA GLY A 53 9.95 -12.22 -18.38
C GLY A 53 9.75 -12.13 -16.88
N ARG A 54 10.80 -11.77 -16.12
CA ARG A 54 10.71 -11.57 -14.67
C ARG A 54 9.72 -10.47 -14.28
N SER A 55 9.76 -9.31 -14.93
CA SER A 55 8.80 -8.23 -14.65
C SER A 55 7.36 -8.65 -14.91
N ALA A 56 7.11 -9.35 -16.02
CA ALA A 56 5.78 -9.90 -16.34
C ALA A 56 5.33 -10.92 -15.28
N GLY A 57 6.21 -11.85 -14.90
CA GLY A 57 5.94 -12.82 -13.84
C GLY A 57 5.60 -12.16 -12.51
N ILE A 58 6.32 -11.10 -12.11
CA ILE A 58 6.02 -10.34 -10.87
C ILE A 58 4.61 -9.76 -10.93
N GLN A 59 4.24 -9.11 -12.03
CA GLN A 59 2.91 -8.50 -12.19
C GLN A 59 1.81 -9.56 -12.14
N ASP A 60 1.96 -10.65 -12.90
CA ASP A 60 0.99 -11.74 -12.96
C ASP A 60 0.85 -12.44 -11.60
N GLY A 61 1.98 -12.75 -10.95
CA GLY A 61 1.99 -13.42 -9.65
C GLY A 61 1.36 -12.57 -8.56
N TYR A 62 1.61 -11.26 -8.58
CA TYR A 62 0.96 -10.33 -7.67
C TYR A 62 -0.55 -10.27 -7.91
N LEU A 63 -0.98 -10.14 -9.17
CA LEU A 63 -2.39 -10.06 -9.55
C LEU A 63 -3.14 -11.34 -9.16
N GLN A 64 -2.60 -12.51 -9.53
CA GLN A 64 -3.19 -13.80 -9.22
C GLN A 64 -3.35 -14.01 -7.71
N GLU A 65 -2.29 -13.72 -6.93
CA GLU A 65 -2.35 -13.90 -5.49
C GLU A 65 -3.29 -12.88 -4.83
N SER A 66 -3.32 -11.63 -5.31
CA SER A 66 -4.27 -10.61 -4.83
C SER A 66 -5.72 -11.03 -5.06
N GLN A 67 -6.04 -11.58 -6.24
CA GLN A 67 -7.36 -12.13 -6.55
C GLN A 67 -7.69 -13.33 -5.66
N ARG A 68 -6.73 -14.22 -5.41
CA ARG A 68 -6.92 -15.38 -4.54
C ARG A 68 -7.21 -14.96 -3.10
N ILE A 69 -6.49 -13.96 -2.59
CA ILE A 69 -6.71 -13.36 -1.26
C ILE A 69 -8.08 -12.70 -1.21
N ALA A 70 -8.44 -11.87 -2.19
CA ALA A 70 -9.74 -11.20 -2.25
C ALA A 70 -10.90 -12.22 -2.25
N ALA A 71 -10.82 -13.25 -3.10
CA ALA A 71 -11.81 -14.31 -3.15
C ALA A 71 -11.95 -15.06 -1.82
N TYR A 72 -10.83 -15.30 -1.11
CA TYR A 72 -10.85 -15.91 0.21
C TYR A 72 -11.52 -15.01 1.26
N LEU A 73 -11.20 -13.71 1.26
CA LEU A 73 -11.79 -12.73 2.19
C LEU A 73 -13.29 -12.52 1.96
N ASP A 74 -13.74 -12.62 0.70
CA ASP A 74 -15.15 -12.49 0.33
C ASP A 74 -15.98 -13.76 0.60
N THR A 75 -15.37 -14.86 1.03
CA THR A 75 -16.14 -16.01 1.50
C THR A 75 -17.04 -15.60 2.69
N PRO A 76 -18.33 -16.00 2.74
CA PRO A 76 -19.25 -15.53 3.76
C PRO A 76 -18.78 -15.73 5.20
N ALA A 77 -18.11 -16.86 5.47
CA ALA A 77 -17.59 -17.17 6.80
C ALA A 77 -16.45 -16.22 7.23
N ILE A 78 -15.52 -15.90 6.33
CA ILE A 78 -14.39 -15.02 6.62
C ILE A 78 -14.86 -13.56 6.69
N ALA A 79 -15.69 -13.12 5.74
CA ALA A 79 -16.27 -11.79 5.73
C ALA A 79 -17.05 -11.50 7.03
N ALA A 80 -17.91 -12.43 7.46
CA ALA A 80 -18.67 -12.28 8.71
C ALA A 80 -17.76 -12.25 9.95
N ARG A 81 -16.70 -13.07 9.98
CA ARG A 81 -15.73 -13.06 11.07
C ARG A 81 -14.95 -11.74 11.15
N LEU A 82 -14.56 -11.17 10.01
CA LEU A 82 -13.88 -9.88 9.96
C LEU A 82 -14.80 -8.74 10.38
N GLU A 83 -16.06 -8.75 9.93
CA GLU A 83 -17.07 -7.77 10.35
C GLU A 83 -17.28 -7.80 11.87
N ALA A 84 -17.39 -9.01 12.45
CA ALA A 84 -17.55 -9.19 13.89
C ALA A 84 -16.30 -8.82 14.70
N LYS A 85 -15.10 -9.05 14.16
CA LYS A 85 -13.83 -8.69 14.82
C LYS A 85 -13.57 -7.18 14.77
N TYR A 86 -13.97 -6.52 13.70
CA TYR A 86 -13.74 -5.09 13.46
C TYR A 86 -15.06 -4.33 13.25
N PRO A 87 -15.91 -4.21 14.29
CA PRO A 87 -17.16 -3.46 14.20
C PRO A 87 -16.89 -1.95 14.20
N PHE A 88 -16.42 -1.40 13.09
CA PHE A 88 -16.09 0.02 12.94
C PHE A 88 -17.24 0.96 13.35
N PRO A 89 -18.53 0.69 13.02
CA PRO A 89 -19.63 1.55 13.47
C PRO A 89 -19.68 1.74 14.99
N ALA A 90 -19.22 0.76 15.77
CA ALA A 90 -19.23 0.83 17.23
C ALA A 90 -18.14 1.75 17.80
N VAL A 91 -17.11 2.08 17.04
CA VAL A 91 -16.03 3.00 17.46
C VAL A 91 -16.17 4.40 16.85
N MET A 92 -17.18 4.64 16.01
CA MET A 92 -17.39 5.95 15.39
C MET A 92 -17.90 7.03 16.36
N ILE A 93 -17.67 8.30 16.02
CA ILE A 93 -18.24 9.45 16.75
C ILE A 93 -19.55 9.83 16.07
N GLY A 94 -20.64 9.18 16.49
CA GLY A 94 -21.90 9.26 15.74
C GLY A 94 -21.78 8.61 14.35
N PRO A 95 -22.70 8.91 13.42
CA PRO A 95 -22.76 8.20 12.13
C PRO A 95 -21.74 8.67 11.09
N ASP A 96 -21.28 9.93 11.17
CA ASP A 96 -20.59 10.60 10.06
C ASP A 96 -19.12 10.91 10.34
N ILE A 97 -18.59 10.54 11.51
CA ILE A 97 -17.24 10.94 11.94
C ILE A 97 -16.42 9.72 12.34
N VAL A 98 -15.34 9.51 11.61
CA VAL A 98 -14.31 8.56 11.99
C VAL A 98 -13.43 9.22 13.06
N PRO A 99 -13.26 8.59 14.24
CA PRO A 99 -12.43 9.13 15.30
C PRO A 99 -10.95 9.18 14.89
N PRO A 100 -10.13 9.93 15.64
CA PRO A 100 -8.68 9.85 15.54
C PRO A 100 -8.16 8.46 15.87
N VAL A 101 -7.01 8.11 15.31
CA VAL A 101 -6.27 6.90 15.68
C VAL A 101 -5.22 7.27 16.71
N VAL A 102 -5.32 6.71 17.91
CA VAL A 102 -4.32 6.89 18.98
C VAL A 102 -3.40 5.68 19.06
N SER A 103 -2.11 5.91 18.82
CA SER A 103 -1.06 4.93 19.09
C SER A 103 -0.65 4.97 20.56
N GLU A 104 -0.15 3.83 21.06
CA GLU A 104 0.42 3.68 22.39
C GLU A 104 1.81 3.11 22.22
N LEU A 105 2.81 3.80 22.75
CA LEU A 105 4.16 3.27 22.89
C LEU A 105 4.35 2.89 24.35
N ARG A 106 4.65 1.61 24.62
CA ARG A 106 4.96 1.11 25.97
C ARG A 106 6.47 1.08 26.19
N ASP A 107 6.88 1.20 27.45
CA ASP A 107 8.28 1.05 27.88
C ASP A 107 9.26 1.96 27.12
N VAL A 108 8.84 3.21 26.88
CA VAL A 108 9.63 4.18 26.15
C VAL A 108 10.77 4.67 27.04
N ARG A 109 11.99 4.26 26.69
CA ARG A 109 13.23 4.89 27.13
C ARG A 109 13.82 5.69 25.98
N GLN A 110 13.75 7.01 26.10
CA GLN A 110 14.38 7.91 25.14
C GLN A 110 15.52 8.65 25.81
N THR A 111 16.60 8.86 25.06
CA THR A 111 17.71 9.73 25.46
C THR A 111 17.77 10.90 24.48
N PRO A 112 16.87 11.92 24.60
CA PRO A 112 16.79 13.00 23.62
C PRO A 112 18.07 13.83 23.54
N THR A 113 18.83 13.87 24.62
CA THR A 113 20.17 14.46 24.70
C THR A 113 21.08 13.53 25.50
N ARG A 114 22.41 13.69 25.39
CA ARG A 114 23.39 12.89 26.15
C ARG A 114 23.21 12.92 27.67
N THR A 115 22.44 13.86 28.21
CA THR A 115 22.24 14.07 29.65
C THR A 115 20.79 13.88 30.10
N LEU A 116 19.85 13.59 29.20
CA LEU A 116 18.43 13.45 29.54
C LEU A 116 17.95 12.04 29.18
N LEU A 117 17.53 11.28 30.19
CA LEU A 117 16.81 10.02 30.00
C LEU A 117 15.35 10.25 30.38
N VAL A 118 14.45 10.12 29.40
CA VAL A 118 13.00 10.10 29.61
C VAL A 118 12.57 8.64 29.69
N THR A 119 12.06 8.23 30.85
CA THR A 119 11.47 6.91 31.05
C THR A 119 9.99 7.09 31.34
N THR A 120 9.13 6.56 30.47
CA THR A 120 7.68 6.61 30.66
C THR A 120 7.13 5.19 30.63
N LEU A 121 6.18 4.88 31.51
CA LEU A 121 5.49 3.58 31.50
C LEU A 121 4.70 3.35 30.19
N GLY A 122 4.20 4.43 29.59
CA GLY A 122 3.71 4.46 28.22
C GLY A 122 3.36 5.88 27.76
N SER A 123 3.46 6.14 26.46
CA SER A 123 3.08 7.41 25.84
C SER A 123 2.03 7.19 24.76
N PHE A 124 1.08 8.12 24.65
CA PHE A 124 0.05 8.09 23.63
C PHE A 124 0.26 9.20 22.60
N GLU A 125 -0.02 8.90 21.34
CA GLU A 125 0.09 9.86 20.24
C GLU A 125 -1.09 9.71 19.28
N ILE A 126 -1.70 10.83 18.88
CA ILE A 126 -2.67 10.84 17.79
C ILE A 126 -1.89 10.74 16.47
N VAL A 127 -1.95 9.57 15.83
CA VAL A 127 -1.21 9.32 14.58
C VAL A 127 -2.05 9.60 13.33
N ARG A 128 -3.37 9.75 13.50
CA ARG A 128 -4.28 10.24 12.46
C ARG A 128 -5.43 11.03 13.06
N ASP A 129 -5.77 12.13 12.41
CA ASP A 129 -6.86 13.01 12.82
C ASP A 129 -8.25 12.43 12.53
N ALA A 130 -9.24 12.96 13.24
CA ALA A 130 -10.65 12.71 12.96
C ALA A 130 -11.03 13.23 11.56
N ARG A 131 -11.89 12.49 10.85
CA ARG A 131 -12.39 12.90 9.53
C ARG A 131 -13.88 12.61 9.38
N VAL A 132 -14.52 13.38 8.52
CA VAL A 132 -15.91 13.14 8.11
C VAL A 132 -15.94 12.03 7.07
N THR A 133 -16.94 11.17 7.14
CA THR A 133 -17.20 10.13 6.14
C THR A 133 -18.68 10.01 5.85
N VAL A 134 -19.01 9.52 4.65
CA VAL A 134 -20.38 9.13 4.28
C VAL A 134 -20.63 7.66 4.61
N ILE A 135 -19.59 6.84 4.48
CA ILE A 135 -19.65 5.39 4.72
C ILE A 135 -18.64 5.09 5.84
N PRO A 136 -19.04 4.43 6.93
CA PRO A 136 -18.11 3.93 7.93
C PRO A 136 -16.95 3.15 7.29
N PRO A 137 -15.71 3.31 7.80
CA PRO A 137 -14.64 2.43 7.38
C PRO A 137 -15.01 0.97 7.65
N ASN A 138 -14.45 0.05 6.89
CA ASN A 138 -14.57 -1.38 7.15
C ASN A 138 -13.26 -2.10 6.80
N TRP A 139 -13.19 -3.40 7.08
CA TRP A 139 -11.98 -4.18 6.86
C TRP A 139 -11.54 -4.23 5.39
N ARG A 140 -12.46 -4.07 4.42
CA ARG A 140 -12.13 -4.06 2.99
C ARG A 140 -11.30 -2.85 2.60
N ASP A 141 -11.43 -1.73 3.31
CA ASP A 141 -10.61 -0.53 3.06
C ASP A 141 -9.11 -0.79 3.32
N TYR A 142 -8.78 -1.86 4.06
CA TYR A 142 -7.43 -2.21 4.45
C TYR A 142 -6.89 -3.44 3.74
N LEU A 143 -7.74 -4.45 3.57
CA LEU A 143 -7.35 -5.77 3.07
C LEU A 143 -7.54 -5.94 1.56
N THR A 144 -8.18 -4.96 0.88
CA THR A 144 -8.26 -4.99 -0.58
C THR A 144 -6.88 -4.71 -1.16
N VAL A 145 -6.20 -5.77 -1.61
CA VAL A 145 -4.93 -5.66 -2.33
C VAL A 145 -5.26 -5.30 -3.78
N THR A 146 -5.29 -4.01 -4.10
CA THR A 146 -5.46 -3.57 -5.49
C THR A 146 -4.16 -3.84 -6.26
N PRO A 147 -4.21 -4.55 -7.40
CA PRO A 147 -3.03 -4.66 -8.27
C PRO A 147 -2.57 -3.27 -8.70
N PRO A 148 -1.25 -3.02 -8.84
CA PRO A 148 -0.77 -1.82 -9.50
C PRO A 148 -1.46 -1.69 -10.87
N PRO A 149 -1.79 -0.47 -11.33
CA PRO A 149 -2.34 -0.30 -12.66
C PRO A 149 -1.44 -1.01 -13.66
N GLU A 150 -2.03 -1.79 -14.57
CA GLU A 150 -1.31 -2.54 -15.60
C GLU A 150 -0.37 -1.58 -16.35
N GLY A 151 0.90 -1.54 -15.93
CA GLY A 151 1.92 -0.92 -16.72
C GLY A 151 1.97 -1.76 -17.98
N ARG A 152 1.55 -1.20 -19.12
CA ARG A 152 1.61 -1.88 -20.41
C ARG A 152 3.03 -2.37 -20.58
N THR A 153 3.27 -3.66 -20.33
CA THR A 153 4.57 -4.25 -20.53
C THR A 153 4.74 -4.29 -22.04
N THR A 154 5.40 -3.27 -22.59
CA THR A 154 5.71 -3.18 -24.02
C THR A 154 6.82 -4.18 -24.31
N TRP A 155 6.48 -5.45 -24.30
CA TRP A 155 7.40 -6.52 -24.66
C TRP A 155 6.85 -7.32 -25.82
N THR A 156 7.70 -7.53 -26.82
CA THR A 156 7.42 -8.35 -28.00
C THR A 156 7.67 -9.82 -27.64
N LEU A 157 6.79 -10.74 -28.05
CA LEU A 157 6.89 -12.17 -27.70
C LEU A 157 8.29 -12.74 -28.01
N PRO A 158 8.84 -13.65 -27.17
CA PRO A 158 10.09 -14.34 -27.44
C PRO A 158 10.06 -15.04 -28.80
N LYS A 159 11.16 -14.95 -29.57
CA LYS A 159 11.30 -15.62 -30.87
C LYS A 159 12.37 -16.71 -30.77
N GLY A 160 11.97 -17.94 -31.05
CA GLY A 160 12.85 -19.11 -30.99
C GLY A 160 13.01 -19.69 -29.58
N ASP A 161 13.56 -20.91 -29.52
CA ASP A 161 13.55 -21.72 -28.29
C ASP A 161 14.45 -21.16 -27.20
N ALA A 162 15.59 -20.56 -27.54
CA ALA A 162 16.53 -19.99 -26.58
C ALA A 162 15.97 -18.75 -25.86
N GLU A 163 15.30 -17.84 -26.57
CA GLU A 163 14.63 -16.70 -25.95
C GLU A 163 13.45 -17.14 -25.10
N LYS A 164 12.67 -18.12 -25.60
CA LYS A 164 11.54 -18.67 -24.86
C LYS A 164 11.98 -19.31 -23.54
N ALA A 165 13.05 -20.11 -23.55
CA ALA A 165 13.59 -20.71 -22.33
C ALA A 165 14.05 -19.66 -21.31
N ASN A 166 14.79 -18.64 -21.75
CA ASN A 166 15.25 -17.54 -20.88
C ASN A 166 14.08 -16.71 -20.33
N TRP A 167 13.07 -16.46 -21.17
CA TRP A 167 11.85 -15.79 -20.73
C TRP A 167 11.11 -16.61 -19.68
N GLU A 168 10.94 -17.92 -19.89
CA GLU A 168 10.26 -18.81 -18.94
C GLU A 168 11.00 -18.89 -17.60
N ILE A 169 12.34 -18.92 -17.60
CA ILE A 169 13.14 -18.86 -16.37
C ILE A 169 12.87 -17.54 -15.63
N GLY A 170 12.95 -16.42 -16.34
CA GLY A 170 12.67 -15.10 -15.78
C GLY A 170 11.27 -15.02 -15.21
N TYR A 171 10.28 -15.47 -15.99
CA TYR A 171 8.86 -15.46 -15.65
C TYR A 171 8.56 -16.27 -14.40
N LYS A 172 9.00 -17.53 -14.33
CA LYS A 172 8.81 -18.39 -13.14
C LYS A 172 9.42 -17.75 -11.89
N GLY A 173 10.65 -17.25 -11.98
CA GLY A 173 11.29 -16.57 -10.86
C GLY A 173 10.65 -15.22 -10.50
N GLY A 174 10.00 -14.56 -11.45
CA GLY A 174 9.20 -13.36 -11.21
C GLY A 174 7.88 -13.66 -10.52
N LEU A 175 7.22 -14.75 -10.92
CA LEU A 175 5.93 -15.19 -10.39
C LEU A 175 5.96 -15.40 -8.87
N GLU A 176 6.97 -16.14 -8.38
CA GLU A 176 7.16 -16.37 -6.95
C GLU A 176 7.36 -15.07 -6.16
N VAL A 177 8.10 -14.12 -6.74
CA VAL A 177 8.34 -12.80 -6.13
C VAL A 177 7.05 -11.98 -6.08
N GLY A 178 6.25 -11.99 -7.16
CA GLY A 178 4.96 -11.31 -7.21
C GLY A 178 3.99 -11.85 -6.14
N ILE A 179 3.91 -13.17 -6.00
CA ILE A 179 3.11 -13.84 -4.97
C ILE A 179 3.56 -13.42 -3.57
N ALA A 180 4.87 -13.43 -3.30
CA ALA A 180 5.41 -13.01 -2.00
C ALA A 180 5.11 -11.53 -1.70
N GLN A 181 5.20 -10.65 -2.70
CA GLN A 181 4.86 -9.23 -2.56
C GLN A 181 3.37 -9.01 -2.25
N ALA A 182 2.47 -9.73 -2.91
CA ALA A 182 1.03 -9.64 -2.62
C ALA A 182 0.69 -10.07 -1.18
N ARG A 183 1.35 -11.13 -0.68
CA ARG A 183 1.20 -11.58 0.71
C ARG A 183 1.73 -10.56 1.71
N ALA A 184 2.92 -10.01 1.46
CA ALA A 184 3.47 -8.95 2.30
C ALA A 184 2.55 -7.71 2.33
N ALA A 185 1.99 -7.32 1.19
CA ALA A 185 1.03 -6.22 1.10
C ALA A 185 -0.26 -6.50 1.90
N PHE A 186 -0.73 -7.75 1.91
CA PHE A 186 -1.84 -8.19 2.77
C PHE A 186 -1.49 -8.11 4.26
N ASP A 187 -0.32 -8.61 4.66
CA ASP A 187 0.13 -8.58 6.05
C ASP A 187 0.26 -7.13 6.56
N ASP A 188 0.82 -6.24 5.74
CA ASP A 188 0.88 -4.80 6.02
C ASP A 188 -0.52 -4.19 6.13
N GLY A 189 -1.45 -4.61 5.27
CA GLY A 189 -2.86 -4.22 5.32
C GLY A 189 -3.54 -4.63 6.63
N LEU A 190 -3.30 -5.87 7.06
CA LEU A 190 -3.82 -6.42 8.32
C LEU A 190 -3.23 -5.70 9.53
N ALA A 191 -1.93 -5.42 9.53
CA ALA A 191 -1.28 -4.66 10.59
C ALA A 191 -1.84 -3.23 10.69
N ARG A 192 -2.09 -2.57 9.56
CA ARG A 192 -2.77 -1.27 9.52
C ARG A 192 -4.19 -1.35 10.07
N LEU A 193 -4.97 -2.36 9.65
CA LEU A 193 -6.34 -2.60 10.13
C LEU A 193 -6.38 -2.75 11.66
N ASP A 194 -5.56 -3.63 12.21
CA ASP A 194 -5.48 -3.86 13.66
C ASP A 194 -5.09 -2.58 14.40
N ARG A 195 -4.01 -1.92 13.96
CA ARG A 195 -3.53 -0.68 14.59
C ARG A 195 -4.61 0.40 14.59
N ASP A 196 -5.25 0.62 13.45
CA ASP A 196 -6.17 1.74 13.28
C ASP A 196 -7.48 1.47 14.03
N PHE A 197 -8.03 0.26 13.96
CA PHE A 197 -9.21 -0.11 14.74
C PHE A 197 -8.96 0.00 16.25
N LEU A 198 -7.85 -0.57 16.75
CA LEU A 198 -7.50 -0.49 18.16
C LEU A 198 -7.22 0.95 18.60
N GLY A 199 -6.57 1.76 17.75
CA GLY A 199 -6.29 3.15 18.06
C GLY A 199 -7.55 4.02 18.12
N MET A 200 -8.57 3.72 17.30
CA MET A 200 -9.89 4.37 17.39
C MET A 200 -10.65 3.98 18.65
N ARG A 201 -10.62 2.70 19.03
CA ARG A 201 -11.20 2.24 20.30
C ARG A 201 -10.52 2.92 21.50
N ARG A 202 -9.18 2.96 21.48
CA ARG A 202 -8.37 3.65 22.50
C ARG A 202 -8.70 5.14 22.60
N TYR A 203 -8.91 5.81 21.46
CA TYR A 203 -9.39 7.19 21.46
C TYR A 203 -10.70 7.32 22.25
N GLY A 204 -11.67 6.44 22.00
CA GLY A 204 -12.96 6.42 22.71
C GLY A 204 -12.79 6.26 24.22
N GLU A 205 -11.93 5.32 24.66
CA GLU A 205 -11.60 5.09 26.07
C GLU A 205 -10.97 6.33 26.72
N LEU A 206 -9.99 6.95 26.05
CA LEU A 206 -9.32 8.16 26.55
C LEU A 206 -10.24 9.38 26.58
N ALA A 207 -11.14 9.51 25.60
CA ALA A 207 -12.13 10.58 25.58
C ALA A 207 -13.16 10.41 26.70
N ALA A 208 -13.62 9.18 26.95
CA ALA A 208 -14.53 8.86 28.06
C ALA A 208 -13.88 9.14 29.43
N ALA A 209 -12.57 8.92 29.55
CA ALA A 209 -11.78 9.27 30.74
C ALA A 209 -11.43 10.77 30.86
N GLY A 210 -11.82 11.60 29.88
CA GLY A 210 -11.51 13.04 29.87
C GLY A 210 -10.05 13.38 29.53
N ALA A 211 -9.26 12.42 29.06
CA ALA A 211 -7.85 12.62 28.71
C ALA A 211 -7.65 13.23 27.31
N VAL A 212 -8.62 13.05 26.40
CA VAL A 212 -8.60 13.60 25.04
C VAL A 212 -9.92 14.29 24.74
N SER A 213 -9.88 15.46 24.09
CA SER A 213 -11.10 16.19 23.72
C SER A 213 -11.88 15.51 22.58
N LEU A 214 -13.20 15.66 22.59
CA LEU A 214 -14.04 15.35 21.43
C LEU A 214 -13.80 16.37 20.29
N PRO A 215 -13.99 15.99 19.01
CA PRO A 215 -13.91 16.94 17.90
C PRO A 215 -15.03 17.96 18.01
N LEU A 216 -14.73 19.25 17.80
CA LEU A 216 -15.79 20.26 17.69
C LEU A 216 -16.31 20.27 16.25
N VAL A 217 -17.62 20.05 16.10
CA VAL A 217 -18.26 19.94 14.78
C VAL A 217 -19.27 21.07 14.61
N LYS A 218 -19.25 21.73 13.44
CA LYS A 218 -20.31 22.64 13.02
C LYS A 218 -21.22 21.92 12.02
N VAL A 219 -22.51 21.90 12.33
CA VAL A 219 -23.56 21.40 11.45
C VAL A 219 -24.38 22.60 10.97
N ARG A 220 -24.61 22.69 9.66
CA ARG A 220 -25.56 23.64 9.06
C ARG A 220 -26.59 22.86 8.26
N ALA A 221 -27.86 23.00 8.60
CA ALA A 221 -28.98 22.48 7.82
C ALA A 221 -29.59 23.61 6.99
N THR A 222 -30.01 23.32 5.76
CA THR A 222 -30.66 24.27 4.85
C THR A 222 -31.78 23.54 4.11
N ALA A 223 -33.03 23.92 4.39
CA ALA A 223 -34.21 23.23 3.85
C ALA A 223 -34.27 23.27 2.31
N LEU A 224 -33.85 24.37 1.69
CA LEU A 224 -33.72 24.48 0.25
C LEU A 224 -32.50 25.31 -0.11
N LYS A 225 -31.47 24.68 -0.67
CA LYS A 225 -30.31 25.38 -1.22
C LYS A 225 -30.41 25.40 -2.74
N ILE A 226 -30.62 26.59 -3.30
CA ILE A 226 -30.55 26.80 -4.74
C ILE A 226 -29.09 26.97 -5.16
N GLY A 227 -28.68 26.33 -6.25
CA GLY A 227 -27.34 26.40 -6.83
C GLY A 227 -27.38 26.51 -8.35
N LYS A 228 -26.19 26.71 -8.97
CA LYS A 228 -26.03 26.88 -10.42
C LYS A 228 -27.01 27.90 -11.02
N ASP A 229 -27.04 29.11 -10.44
CA ASP A 229 -27.87 30.23 -10.90
C ASP A 229 -29.36 29.88 -11.06
N GLY A 230 -29.91 29.08 -10.13
CA GLY A 230 -31.33 28.68 -10.18
C GLY A 230 -31.60 27.37 -10.92
N ARG A 231 -30.60 26.75 -11.56
CA ARG A 231 -30.78 25.51 -12.34
C ARG A 231 -30.65 24.23 -11.52
N SER A 232 -30.32 24.33 -10.23
CA SER A 232 -30.30 23.19 -9.32
C SER A 232 -30.76 23.59 -7.94
N ALA A 233 -31.37 22.66 -7.22
CA ALA A 233 -31.69 22.85 -5.82
C ALA A 233 -31.43 21.56 -5.04
N ALA A 234 -30.96 21.69 -3.80
CA ALA A 234 -30.85 20.62 -2.84
C ALA A 234 -31.87 20.86 -1.73
N VAL A 235 -32.71 19.87 -1.46
CA VAL A 235 -33.67 19.89 -0.36
C VAL A 235 -33.00 19.27 0.87
N ASP A 236 -33.26 19.84 2.05
CA ASP A 236 -32.76 19.37 3.34
C ASP A 236 -31.25 19.14 3.39
N GLN A 237 -30.49 20.05 2.79
CA GLN A 237 -29.04 19.97 2.76
C GLN A 237 -28.47 20.09 4.18
N ARG A 238 -27.71 19.08 4.61
CA ARG A 238 -26.92 19.09 5.85
C ARG A 238 -25.43 19.15 5.53
N LEU A 239 -24.77 20.19 6.01
CA LEU A 239 -23.31 20.35 5.95
C LEU A 239 -22.71 20.07 7.31
N LEU A 240 -21.75 19.16 7.37
CA LEU A 240 -21.00 18.82 8.58
C LEU A 240 -19.53 19.15 8.36
N LYS A 241 -18.93 19.89 9.29
CA LYS A 241 -17.50 20.24 9.26
C LYS A 241 -16.87 20.12 10.63
N ILE A 242 -15.75 19.41 10.72
CA ILE A 242 -14.87 19.43 11.90
C ILE A 242 -14.15 20.79 11.93
N VAL A 243 -14.26 21.49 13.05
CA VAL A 243 -13.71 22.83 13.25
C VAL A 243 -12.51 22.82 14.18
N VAL A 244 -12.48 21.90 15.14
CA VAL A 244 -11.35 21.71 16.07
C VAL A 244 -11.03 20.23 16.13
N ALA A 245 -9.77 19.90 15.85
CA ALA A 245 -9.26 18.54 15.96
C ALA A 245 -9.10 18.14 17.44
N PRO A 246 -9.33 16.86 17.78
CA PRO A 246 -9.05 16.33 19.11
C PRO A 246 -7.60 16.54 19.55
N LYS A 247 -7.40 16.81 20.84
CA LYS A 247 -6.07 16.92 21.46
C LYS A 247 -6.08 16.36 22.88
N PHE A 248 -4.92 15.92 23.34
CA PHE A 248 -4.73 15.57 24.75
C PHE A 248 -4.99 16.79 25.62
N LEU A 249 -5.76 16.57 26.69
CA LEU A 249 -6.07 17.57 27.68
C LEU A 249 -5.06 17.48 28.81
N ARG A 250 -4.62 18.63 29.32
CA ARG A 250 -3.89 18.68 30.57
C ARG A 250 -4.88 18.36 31.67
N THR A 251 -4.79 17.17 32.26
CA THR A 251 -5.44 16.94 33.55
C THR A 251 -4.83 17.92 34.55
N ALA A 252 -5.67 18.65 35.28
CA ALA A 252 -5.20 19.34 36.47
C ALA A 252 -4.56 18.28 37.36
N ALA A 253 -3.31 18.51 37.77
CA ALA A 253 -2.64 17.63 38.71
C ALA A 253 -3.54 17.46 39.93
N ALA A 254 -3.66 16.23 40.42
CA ALA A 254 -4.05 16.05 41.81
C ALA A 254 -3.01 16.81 42.65
N GLU A 255 -3.47 17.87 43.34
CA GLU A 255 -2.73 18.47 44.46
C GLU A 255 -2.48 17.45 45.56
#